data_AF-A0A523N9V8-F1
#
_entry.id   AF-A0A523N9V8-F1
#
_cell.length_a   1.000
_cell.length_b   1.000
_cell.length_c   1.000
_cell.angle_alpha   90.00
_cell.angle_beta   90.00
_cell.angle_gamma   90.00
#
_symmetry.space_group_name_H-M   'P 1'
#
loop_
_entity.id
_entity.type
_entity.pdbx_description
1 polymer ?
#
loop_
_entity_poly.entity_id
_entity_poly.type
_entity_poly.pdbx_seq_one_letter_code
_entity_poly.pdbx_strand_id
1 'polypeptide(L)'
;MGLAPSPLHGIRDVGTVAQYRRLLQLGWPADDRTFKLTTRVLFRLLSRDPDPALLFEFKKMVKESPLTERWVRNNLREAASTALAEAGFNIDPRLRGSAHRTATAVSNFLRSPQAEKPFVKSGKRYLLHPDAYPPTWYSLAMMASMPNLQRERAGFTERLGQYLAQPAPKRPVIIKLGKKTLRPAHVLLGNPIKADARGVTTDIPLALHLINILVRIDALHTAPTAMRVLGRLLKECDDTGVWHPKNLRSQPKGANKASAHFFPLLPYDKTPASRQVDVTFRLALTAKLLGWQLDYS
;
A
#
# COMPACT_ATOMS: atom_id res chain seq x y z
N MET A 1 -19.68 7.98 6.99
CA MET A 1 -18.99 8.02 5.68
C MET A 1 -19.91 7.28 4.73
N GLY A 2 -20.50 7.92 3.72
CA GLY A 2 -21.74 7.38 3.11
C GLY A 2 -22.05 7.87 1.69
N LEU A 3 -21.41 7.27 0.68
CA LEU A 3 -22.00 7.04 -0.66
C LEU A 3 -22.53 5.62 -0.55
N ALA A 4 -23.67 5.35 -1.16
CA ALA A 4 -24.33 4.06 -1.04
C ALA A 4 -23.38 2.90 -1.42
N PRO A 5 -23.46 1.75 -0.72
CA PRO A 5 -22.85 0.51 -1.17
C PRO A 5 -23.30 0.20 -2.60
N SER A 6 -22.41 -0.38 -3.41
CA SER A 6 -22.75 -0.87 -4.74
C SER A 6 -22.23 -2.30 -4.92
N PRO A 7 -23.06 -3.31 -4.59
CA PRO A 7 -22.70 -4.72 -4.75
C PRO A 7 -22.34 -5.09 -6.19
N LEU A 8 -22.96 -4.44 -7.17
CA LEU A 8 -22.65 -4.57 -8.60
C LEU A 8 -21.20 -4.20 -8.95
N HIS A 9 -20.59 -3.28 -8.19
CA HIS A 9 -19.18 -2.89 -8.32
C HIS A 9 -18.28 -3.55 -7.26
N GLY A 10 -18.77 -4.54 -6.52
CA GLY A 10 -18.03 -5.22 -5.45
C GLY A 10 -17.82 -4.39 -4.18
N ILE A 11 -18.52 -3.26 -4.04
CA ILE A 11 -18.42 -2.34 -2.90
C ILE A 11 -19.39 -2.80 -1.81
N ARG A 12 -18.87 -3.53 -0.82
CA ARG A 12 -19.66 -4.18 0.24
C ARG A 12 -19.74 -3.38 1.56
N ASP A 13 -18.81 -2.46 1.79
CA ASP A 13 -18.75 -1.63 3.00
C ASP A 13 -18.35 -0.20 2.68
N VAL A 14 -19.03 0.75 3.33
CA VAL A 14 -18.74 2.18 3.23
C VAL A 14 -17.99 2.60 4.49
N GLY A 15 -16.69 2.86 4.38
CA GLY A 15 -15.92 3.43 5.49
C GLY A 15 -14.50 2.92 5.69
N THR A 16 -13.94 2.11 4.79
CA THR A 16 -12.52 1.73 4.90
C THR A 16 -11.64 2.69 4.11
N VAL A 17 -10.46 3.02 4.64
CA VAL A 17 -9.42 3.76 3.89
C VAL A 17 -9.16 3.11 2.52
N ALA A 18 -9.19 1.78 2.45
CA ALA A 18 -9.06 1.04 1.20
C ALA A 18 -10.15 1.40 0.18
N GLN A 19 -11.41 1.59 0.60
CA GLN A 19 -12.50 1.95 -0.29
C GLN A 19 -12.36 3.39 -0.81
N TYR A 20 -11.94 4.34 0.03
CA TYR A 20 -11.67 5.70 -0.42
C TYR A 20 -10.57 5.71 -1.49
N ARG A 21 -9.46 5.03 -1.21
CA ARG A 21 -8.35 4.86 -2.17
C ARG A 21 -8.79 4.16 -3.45
N ARG A 22 -9.70 3.18 -3.32
CA ARG A 22 -10.27 2.47 -4.47
C ARG A 22 -11.07 3.40 -5.38
N LEU A 23 -11.92 4.26 -4.81
CA LEU A 23 -12.69 5.23 -5.58
C LEU A 23 -11.78 6.24 -6.29
N LEU A 24 -10.66 6.64 -5.67
CA LEU A 24 -9.63 7.44 -6.35
C LEU A 24 -9.04 6.72 -7.56
N GLN A 25 -8.73 5.42 -7.43
CA GLN A 25 -8.22 4.61 -8.55
C GLN A 25 -9.22 4.50 -9.70
N LEU A 26 -10.52 4.59 -9.41
CA LEU A 26 -11.59 4.60 -10.40
C LEU A 26 -11.89 5.98 -11.00
N GLY A 27 -11.16 7.02 -10.59
CA GLY A 27 -11.40 8.39 -11.06
C GLY A 27 -12.71 9.00 -10.59
N TRP A 28 -13.28 8.53 -9.46
CA TRP A 28 -14.54 9.06 -8.95
C TRP A 28 -14.42 10.57 -8.63
N PRO A 29 -15.42 11.41 -8.93
CA PRO A 29 -15.35 12.84 -8.70
C PRO A 29 -15.11 13.21 -7.23
N ALA A 30 -14.10 14.05 -6.98
CA ALA A 30 -13.70 14.47 -5.63
C ALA A 30 -14.71 15.42 -4.96
N ASP A 31 -15.57 16.08 -5.74
CA ASP A 31 -16.61 16.99 -5.30
C ASP A 31 -17.89 16.28 -4.83
N ASP A 32 -17.99 14.97 -5.08
CA ASP A 32 -19.05 14.12 -4.56
C ASP A 32 -19.16 14.26 -3.02
N ARG A 33 -20.40 14.32 -2.54
CA ARG A 33 -20.71 14.48 -1.11
C ARG A 33 -19.96 13.49 -0.23
N THR A 34 -19.73 12.27 -0.68
CA THR A 34 -19.06 11.24 0.13
C THR A 34 -17.57 11.41 0.18
N PHE A 35 -16.95 11.87 -0.90
CA PHE A 35 -15.55 12.25 -0.83
C PHE A 35 -15.39 13.39 0.18
N LYS A 36 -16.22 14.44 0.09
CA LYS A 36 -16.20 15.55 1.07
C LYS A 36 -16.41 15.08 2.52
N LEU A 37 -17.40 14.22 2.77
CA LEU A 37 -17.67 13.68 4.11
C LEU A 37 -16.51 12.82 4.63
N THR A 38 -15.95 11.96 3.79
CA THR A 38 -14.85 11.06 4.15
C THR A 38 -13.57 11.85 4.37
N THR A 39 -13.21 12.75 3.47
CA THR A 39 -12.07 13.66 3.58
C THR A 39 -12.08 14.42 4.90
N ARG A 40 -13.24 14.94 5.34
CA ARG A 40 -13.38 15.59 6.65
C ARG A 40 -13.05 14.65 7.82
N VAL A 41 -13.50 13.39 7.77
CA VAL A 41 -13.14 12.38 8.80
C VAL A 41 -11.64 12.08 8.78
N LEU A 42 -11.03 11.95 7.60
CA LEU A 42 -9.59 11.75 7.46
C LEU A 42 -8.79 12.90 8.07
N PHE A 43 -9.22 14.15 7.84
CA PHE A 43 -8.59 15.31 8.48
C PHE A 43 -8.79 15.36 9.99
N ARG A 44 -9.94 14.93 10.53
CA ARG A 44 -10.12 14.79 11.99
C ARG A 44 -9.09 13.83 12.60
N LEU A 45 -8.81 12.70 11.93
CA LEU A 45 -7.76 11.77 12.36
C LEU A 45 -6.39 12.46 12.42
N LEU A 46 -6.03 13.24 11.38
CA LEU A 46 -4.76 13.96 11.31
C LEU A 46 -4.64 15.08 12.35
N SER A 47 -5.75 15.74 12.70
CA SER A 47 -5.84 16.73 13.78
C SER A 47 -5.71 16.12 15.19
N ARG A 48 -5.49 14.80 15.29
CA ARG A 48 -5.34 14.06 16.56
C ARG A 48 -6.57 14.18 17.47
N ASP A 49 -7.74 14.33 16.89
CA ASP A 49 -9.02 14.34 17.60
C ASP A 49 -9.14 13.08 18.51
N PRO A 50 -9.33 13.26 19.83
CA PRO A 50 -9.38 12.17 20.79
C PRO A 50 -10.71 11.41 20.77
N ASP A 51 -11.73 11.87 20.02
CA ASP A 51 -13.05 11.26 19.96
C ASP A 51 -12.97 9.72 19.83
N PRO A 52 -13.48 8.95 20.81
CA PRO A 52 -13.49 7.49 20.76
C PRO A 52 -14.24 6.94 19.54
N ALA A 53 -15.15 7.72 18.94
CA ALA A 53 -15.83 7.36 17.71
C ALA A 53 -14.87 7.09 16.54
N LEU A 54 -13.72 7.78 16.54
CA LEU A 54 -12.68 7.67 15.52
C LEU A 54 -11.79 6.43 15.68
N LEU A 55 -12.05 5.57 16.66
CA LEU A 55 -11.43 4.24 16.75
C LEU A 55 -12.14 3.19 15.90
N PHE A 56 -13.32 3.50 15.34
CA PHE A 56 -14.07 2.64 14.41
C PHE A 56 -14.21 1.18 14.91
N GLU A 57 -13.79 0.19 14.12
CA GLU A 57 -13.82 -1.22 14.45
C GLU A 57 -12.92 -1.61 15.63
N PHE A 58 -11.94 -0.77 15.98
CA PHE A 58 -10.99 -1.04 17.06
C PHE A 58 -11.50 -0.61 18.44
N LYS A 59 -12.67 0.03 18.56
CA LYS A 59 -13.24 0.46 19.85
C LYS A 59 -13.26 -0.68 20.89
N LYS A 60 -13.74 -1.87 20.49
CA LYS A 60 -13.81 -3.05 21.36
C LYS A 60 -12.41 -3.48 21.80
N MET A 61 -11.45 -3.53 20.88
CA MET A 61 -10.07 -3.91 21.16
C MET A 61 -9.41 -2.94 22.15
N VAL A 62 -9.61 -1.64 21.94
CA VAL A 62 -9.06 -0.60 22.83
C VAL A 62 -9.71 -0.68 24.21
N LYS A 63 -11.02 -0.88 24.30
CA LYS A 63 -11.71 -1.08 25.58
C LYS A 63 -11.16 -2.29 26.36
N GLU A 64 -10.90 -3.40 25.68
CA GLU A 64 -10.34 -4.61 26.30
C GLU A 64 -8.85 -4.50 26.64
N SER A 65 -8.11 -3.62 25.96
CA SER A 65 -6.67 -3.45 26.15
C SER A 65 -6.27 -2.00 25.83
N PRO A 66 -6.40 -1.07 26.79
CA PRO A 66 -6.17 0.37 26.57
C PRO A 66 -4.79 0.71 26.01
N LEU A 67 -3.77 -0.09 26.33
CA LEU A 67 -2.40 0.04 25.78
C LEU A 67 -2.33 -0.08 24.25
N THR A 68 -3.37 -0.59 23.58
CA THR A 68 -3.45 -0.69 22.13
C THR A 68 -3.84 0.63 21.46
N GLU A 69 -4.42 1.58 22.19
CA GLU A 69 -5.04 2.78 21.61
C GLU A 69 -4.05 3.62 20.82
N ARG A 70 -2.87 3.86 21.39
CA ARG A 70 -1.81 4.65 20.73
C ARG A 70 -1.41 4.03 19.39
N TRP A 71 -1.24 2.71 19.36
CA TRP A 71 -0.89 1.99 18.13
C TRP A 71 -2.01 2.09 17.09
N VAL A 72 -3.26 1.85 17.49
CA VAL A 72 -4.43 1.95 16.61
C VAL A 72 -4.54 3.35 16.00
N ARG A 73 -4.50 4.40 16.82
CA ARG A 73 -4.61 5.78 16.35
C ARG A 73 -3.48 6.17 15.42
N ASN A 74 -2.26 5.71 15.66
CA ASN A 74 -1.14 5.95 14.75
C ASN A 74 -1.34 5.28 13.40
N ASN A 75 -1.80 4.03 13.38
CA ASN A 75 -2.10 3.32 12.14
C ASN A 75 -3.24 3.97 11.34
N LEU A 76 -4.31 4.39 12.01
CA LEU A 76 -5.42 5.11 11.37
C LEU A 76 -4.96 6.45 10.78
N ARG A 77 -4.06 7.17 11.47
CA ARG A 77 -3.48 8.42 10.95
C ARG A 77 -2.60 8.17 9.74
N GLU A 78 -1.76 7.15 9.77
CA GLU A 78 -0.90 6.80 8.64
C GLU A 78 -1.73 6.40 7.40
N ALA A 79 -2.77 5.60 7.62
CA ALA A 79 -3.73 5.21 6.59
C ALA A 79 -4.49 6.44 6.04
N ALA A 80 -4.95 7.34 6.91
CA ALA A 80 -5.60 8.58 6.50
C ALA A 80 -4.66 9.51 5.73
N SER A 81 -3.41 9.65 6.16
CA SER A 81 -2.40 10.41 5.43
C SER A 81 -2.21 9.88 4.01
N THR A 82 -2.18 8.55 3.86
CA THR A 82 -2.05 7.90 2.56
C THR A 82 -3.20 8.25 1.64
N ALA A 83 -4.44 8.10 2.12
CA ALA A 83 -5.63 8.43 1.34
C ALA A 83 -5.66 9.91 0.93
N LEU A 84 -5.33 10.83 1.85
CA LEU A 84 -5.29 12.25 1.56
C LEU A 84 -4.17 12.63 0.58
N ALA A 85 -3.02 11.96 0.66
CA ALA A 85 -1.93 12.15 -0.28
C ALA A 85 -2.30 11.70 -1.69
N GLU A 86 -2.91 10.51 -1.83
CA GLU A 86 -3.42 10.01 -3.11
C GLU A 86 -4.53 10.90 -3.69
N ALA A 87 -5.31 11.57 -2.83
CA ALA A 87 -6.33 12.54 -3.23
C ALA A 87 -5.76 13.95 -3.57
N GLY A 88 -4.44 14.14 -3.50
CA GLY A 88 -3.80 15.39 -3.91
C GLY A 88 -3.73 16.49 -2.84
N PHE A 89 -4.04 16.21 -1.58
CA PHE A 89 -3.97 17.21 -0.48
C PHE A 89 -2.54 17.49 0.01
N ASN A 90 -1.53 17.27 -0.83
CA ASN A 90 -0.10 17.21 -0.48
C ASN A 90 0.48 18.48 0.16
N ILE A 91 -0.19 19.62 -0.01
CA ILE A 91 0.20 20.91 0.57
C ILE A 91 -0.43 21.19 1.93
N ASP A 92 -1.44 20.42 2.36
CA ASP A 92 -2.10 20.63 3.65
C ASP A 92 -1.11 20.42 4.81
N PRO A 93 -1.00 21.37 5.75
CA PRO A 93 0.00 21.32 6.82
C PRO A 93 -0.19 20.12 7.76
N ARG A 94 -1.42 19.63 7.94
CA ARG A 94 -1.70 18.47 8.80
C ARG A 94 -1.20 17.19 8.14
N LEU A 95 -1.43 17.05 6.83
CA LEU A 95 -0.89 15.95 6.04
C LEU A 95 0.63 16.00 6.03
N ARG A 96 1.23 17.14 5.66
CA ARG A 96 2.70 17.31 5.66
C ARG A 96 3.30 16.94 7.01
N GLY A 97 2.78 17.49 8.11
CA GLY A 97 3.26 17.18 9.46
C GLY A 97 3.13 15.68 9.82
N SER A 98 2.04 15.03 9.41
CA SER A 98 1.85 13.59 9.60
C SER A 98 2.85 12.76 8.79
N ALA A 99 3.07 13.14 7.53
CA ALA A 99 3.96 12.46 6.62
C ALA A 99 5.44 12.58 7.07
N HIS A 100 5.88 13.78 7.51
CA HIS A 100 7.22 13.95 8.08
C HIS A 100 7.45 13.12 9.34
N ARG A 101 6.45 13.01 10.24
CA ARG A 101 6.56 12.18 11.44
C ARG A 101 6.72 10.70 11.08
N THR A 102 5.91 10.22 10.16
CA THR A 102 5.97 8.83 9.66
C THR A 102 7.32 8.57 8.98
N ALA A 103 7.77 9.48 8.11
CA ALA A 103 9.08 9.43 7.46
C ALA A 103 10.21 9.31 8.48
N THR A 104 10.20 10.15 9.52
CA THR A 104 11.21 10.12 10.59
C THR A 104 11.18 8.81 11.35
N ALA A 105 10.00 8.29 11.72
CA ALA A 105 9.88 7.04 12.45
C ALA A 105 10.43 5.84 11.64
N VAL A 106 10.04 5.73 10.36
CA VAL A 106 10.57 4.71 9.46
C VAL A 106 12.07 4.90 9.25
N SER A 107 12.53 6.14 9.02
CA SER A 107 13.96 6.44 8.84
C SER A 107 14.81 6.07 10.05
N ASN A 108 14.29 6.24 11.26
CA ASN A 108 14.98 5.83 12.50
C ASN A 108 15.04 4.31 12.60
N PHE A 109 13.95 3.61 12.28
CA PHE A 109 13.93 2.15 12.21
C PHE A 109 14.94 1.60 11.18
N LEU A 110 14.98 2.17 9.96
CA LEU A 110 15.89 1.72 8.90
C LEU A 110 17.37 1.87 9.28
N ARG A 111 17.70 2.78 10.20
CA ARG A 111 19.06 2.99 10.73
C ARG A 111 19.34 2.22 12.01
N SER A 112 18.36 1.47 12.50
CA SER A 112 18.45 0.74 13.77
C SER A 112 18.83 -0.73 13.54
N PRO A 113 19.42 -1.41 14.54
CA PRO A 113 19.67 -2.86 14.47
C PRO A 113 18.39 -3.69 14.22
N GLN A 114 17.22 -3.14 14.55
CA GLN A 114 15.93 -3.79 14.33
C GLN A 114 15.56 -3.90 12.84
N ALA A 115 16.18 -3.14 11.93
CA ALA A 115 16.01 -3.35 10.50
C ALA A 115 16.56 -4.71 10.06
N GLU A 116 17.71 -5.13 10.60
CA GLU A 116 18.34 -6.43 10.31
C GLU A 116 17.76 -7.56 11.16
N LYS A 117 17.50 -7.27 12.45
CA LYS A 117 16.98 -8.23 13.44
C LYS A 117 15.64 -7.76 14.00
N PRO A 118 14.55 -7.78 13.22
CA PRO A 118 13.27 -7.21 13.63
C PRO A 118 12.53 -8.03 14.69
N PHE A 119 12.98 -9.26 14.99
CA PHE A 119 12.26 -10.17 15.89
C PHE A 119 12.99 -10.40 17.21
N VAL A 120 12.22 -10.38 18.30
CA VAL A 120 12.66 -10.78 19.64
C VAL A 120 11.89 -12.02 20.10
N LYS A 121 12.57 -12.93 20.80
CA LYS A 121 11.94 -14.13 21.38
C LYS A 121 11.15 -13.73 22.63
N SER A 122 9.88 -14.14 22.71
CA SER A 122 9.01 -13.94 23.86
C SER A 122 8.26 -15.23 24.16
N GLY A 123 8.70 -15.93 25.22
CA GLY A 123 8.25 -17.28 25.50
C GLY A 123 8.51 -18.23 24.32
N LYS A 124 7.46 -18.89 23.83
CA LYS A 124 7.51 -19.82 22.69
C LYS A 124 7.37 -19.15 21.31
N ARG A 125 7.19 -17.83 21.24
CA ARG A 125 6.93 -17.11 19.98
C ARG A 125 8.03 -16.08 19.70
N TYR A 126 8.21 -15.76 18.43
CA TYR A 126 8.95 -14.57 18.01
C TYR A 126 7.97 -13.45 17.74
N LEU A 127 8.24 -12.28 18.30
CA LEU A 127 7.44 -11.07 18.17
C LEU A 127 8.26 -10.01 17.45
N LEU A 128 7.59 -9.09 16.76
CA LEU A 128 8.23 -7.87 16.30
C LEU A 128 8.79 -7.11 17.52
N HIS A 129 10.01 -6.63 17.40
CA HIS A 129 10.66 -5.84 18.44
C HIS A 129 9.75 -4.64 18.82
N PRO A 130 9.54 -4.33 20.11
CA PRO A 130 8.63 -3.25 20.52
C PRO A 130 8.99 -1.88 19.94
N ASP A 131 10.29 -1.61 19.79
CA ASP A 131 10.81 -0.36 19.21
C ASP A 131 10.91 -0.39 17.67
N ALA A 132 10.56 -1.50 17.01
CA ALA A 132 10.58 -1.54 15.55
C ALA A 132 9.41 -0.74 14.98
N TYR A 133 9.74 0.23 14.11
CA TYR A 133 8.78 0.98 13.31
C TYR A 133 9.02 0.71 11.81
N PRO A 134 8.76 -0.52 11.33
CA PRO A 134 8.96 -0.86 9.93
C PRO A 134 8.04 -0.06 9.02
N PRO A 135 8.41 0.12 7.73
CA PRO A 135 7.49 0.69 6.76
C PRO A 135 6.22 -0.17 6.66
N THR A 136 5.12 0.49 6.30
CA THR A 136 3.85 -0.15 5.97
C THR A 136 3.43 0.19 4.55
N TRP A 137 2.48 -0.56 3.98
CA TRP A 137 1.86 -0.20 2.70
C TRP A 137 1.29 1.22 2.67
N TYR A 138 0.83 1.73 3.81
CA TYR A 138 0.36 3.11 3.93
C TYR A 138 1.53 4.08 3.83
N SER A 139 2.58 3.93 4.65
CA SER A 139 3.76 4.78 4.54
C SER A 139 4.36 4.81 3.13
N LEU A 140 4.43 3.65 2.45
CA LEU A 140 4.97 3.58 1.09
C LEU A 140 4.11 4.32 0.08
N ALA A 141 2.80 4.07 0.09
CA ALA A 141 1.87 4.71 -0.85
C ALA A 141 1.75 6.22 -0.59
N MET A 142 1.81 6.65 0.68
CA MET A 142 1.89 8.06 1.06
C MET A 142 3.14 8.71 0.46
N MET A 143 4.32 8.09 0.62
CA MET A 143 5.57 8.60 0.04
C MET A 143 5.50 8.69 -1.48
N ALA A 144 5.01 7.63 -2.13
CA ALA A 144 4.82 7.55 -3.58
C ALA A 144 3.85 8.62 -4.14
N SER A 145 2.99 9.19 -3.28
CA SER A 145 2.01 10.21 -3.65
C SER A 145 2.45 11.64 -3.28
N MET A 146 3.61 11.81 -2.62
CA MET A 146 4.11 13.10 -2.14
C MET A 146 5.52 13.43 -2.68
N PRO A 147 5.66 13.85 -3.96
CA PRO A 147 6.98 14.16 -4.55
C PRO A 147 7.78 15.22 -3.79
N ASN A 148 7.11 16.22 -3.20
CA ASN A 148 7.78 17.23 -2.36
C ASN A 148 8.46 16.60 -1.15
N LEU A 149 7.78 15.67 -0.47
CA LEU A 149 8.35 14.96 0.67
C LEU A 149 9.53 14.09 0.25
N GLN A 150 9.47 13.47 -0.93
CA GLN A 150 10.59 12.69 -1.47
C GLN A 150 11.83 13.56 -1.68
N ARG A 151 11.67 14.74 -2.31
CA ARG A 151 12.77 15.71 -2.50
C ARG A 151 13.38 16.17 -1.18
N GLU A 152 12.53 16.48 -0.20
CA GLU A 152 12.94 16.88 1.15
C GLU A 152 13.60 15.74 1.95
N ARG A 153 13.47 14.49 1.50
CA ARG A 153 13.90 13.26 2.18
C ARG A 153 14.64 12.30 1.25
N ALA A 154 15.42 12.79 0.28
CA ALA A 154 16.04 11.96 -0.76
C ALA A 154 16.90 10.79 -0.21
N GLY A 155 17.77 11.05 0.78
CA GLY A 155 18.56 9.97 1.39
C GLY A 155 17.72 8.94 2.17
N PHE A 156 16.47 9.27 2.53
CA PHE A 156 15.54 8.32 3.13
C PHE A 156 14.86 7.43 2.07
N THR A 157 14.47 7.98 0.91
CA THR A 157 13.85 7.19 -0.17
C THR A 157 14.81 6.14 -0.72
N GLU A 158 16.09 6.48 -0.85
CA GLU A 158 17.14 5.53 -1.25
C GLU A 158 17.26 4.36 -0.27
N ARG A 159 17.44 4.63 1.04
CA ARG A 159 17.50 3.59 2.08
C ARG A 159 16.24 2.74 2.13
N LEU A 160 15.07 3.36 1.95
CA LEU A 160 13.81 2.66 1.91
C LEU A 160 13.75 1.69 0.73
N GLY A 161 14.22 2.11 -0.45
CA GLY A 161 14.36 1.26 -1.63
C GLY A 161 15.24 0.04 -1.36
N GLN A 162 16.45 0.28 -0.85
CA GLN A 162 17.40 -0.79 -0.48
C GLN A 162 16.81 -1.77 0.53
N TYR A 163 16.07 -1.29 1.54
CA TYR A 163 15.40 -2.16 2.51
C TYR A 163 14.31 -3.02 1.86
N LEU A 164 13.50 -2.43 0.97
CA LEU A 164 12.45 -3.14 0.24
C LEU A 164 12.99 -4.09 -0.84
N ALA A 165 14.26 -3.98 -1.21
CA ALA A 165 14.93 -4.92 -2.10
C ALA A 165 15.24 -6.26 -1.42
N GLN A 166 15.50 -6.23 -0.11
CA GLN A 166 15.84 -7.41 0.67
C GLN A 166 14.64 -8.37 0.78
N PRO A 167 14.83 -9.69 0.73
CA PRO A 167 13.72 -10.62 0.84
C PRO A 167 13.03 -10.51 2.21
N ALA A 168 11.70 -10.46 2.23
CA ALA A 168 10.97 -10.44 3.50
C ALA A 168 11.21 -11.74 4.31
N PRO A 169 11.34 -11.64 5.65
CA PRO A 169 11.43 -12.80 6.52
C PRO A 169 10.25 -13.76 6.33
N LYS A 170 10.54 -15.06 6.39
CA LYS A 170 9.49 -16.11 6.34
C LYS A 170 8.60 -16.12 7.60
N ARG A 171 9.07 -15.50 8.68
CA ARG A 171 8.36 -15.47 9.97
C ARG A 171 7.19 -14.48 9.91
N PRO A 172 6.01 -14.85 10.43
CA PRO A 172 4.88 -13.93 10.46
C PRO A 172 5.17 -12.75 11.40
N VAL A 173 4.72 -11.57 11.02
CA VAL A 173 4.78 -10.38 11.88
C VAL A 173 3.73 -10.53 12.97
N ILE A 174 4.16 -10.58 14.22
CA ILE A 174 3.29 -10.63 15.40
C ILE A 174 3.70 -9.50 16.33
N ILE A 175 2.80 -8.57 16.61
CA ILE A 175 3.01 -7.48 17.56
C ILE A 175 2.30 -7.83 18.86
N LYS A 176 2.94 -7.57 20.00
CA LYS A 176 2.30 -7.65 21.32
C LYS A 176 1.99 -6.24 21.81
N LEU A 177 0.72 -5.98 22.09
CA LEU A 177 0.23 -4.71 22.62
C LEU A 177 -0.48 -4.99 23.95
N GLY A 178 0.21 -4.74 25.05
CA GLY A 178 -0.26 -5.14 26.38
C GLY A 178 -0.47 -6.66 26.46
N LYS A 179 -1.72 -7.06 26.73
CA LYS A 179 -2.13 -8.48 26.82
C LYS A 179 -2.57 -9.09 25.47
N LYS A 180 -2.75 -8.28 24.43
CA LYS A 180 -3.21 -8.74 23.11
C LYS A 180 -2.03 -8.94 22.16
N THR A 181 -2.20 -9.85 21.21
CA THR A 181 -1.28 -10.00 20.08
C THR A 181 -2.01 -9.78 18.78
N LEU A 182 -1.38 -9.07 17.84
CA LEU A 182 -1.92 -8.74 16.53
C LEU A 182 -1.00 -9.27 15.43
N ARG A 183 -1.58 -9.60 14.27
CA ARG A 183 -0.86 -10.01 13.06
C ARG A 183 -1.13 -8.98 11.96
N PRO A 184 -0.44 -7.83 11.95
CA PRO A 184 -0.71 -6.78 11.00
C PRO A 184 -0.28 -7.21 9.59
N ALA A 185 -1.24 -7.23 8.65
CA ALA A 185 -0.95 -7.53 7.24
C ALA A 185 -0.31 -6.34 6.50
N HIS A 186 -0.36 -5.14 7.08
CA HIS A 186 0.11 -3.92 6.41
C HIS A 186 1.62 -3.65 6.60
N VAL A 187 2.27 -4.32 7.55
CA VAL A 187 3.69 -4.13 7.88
C VAL A 187 4.60 -4.81 6.86
N LEU A 188 5.67 -4.13 6.47
CA LEU A 188 6.66 -4.60 5.49
C LEU A 188 8.03 -4.76 6.14
N LEU A 189 8.58 -5.97 6.05
CA LEU A 189 9.92 -6.30 6.52
C LEU A 189 10.86 -6.64 5.35
N GLY A 190 10.78 -5.87 4.27
CA GLY A 190 11.46 -6.15 3.01
C GLY A 190 10.47 -6.43 1.88
N ASN A 191 10.95 -7.07 0.81
CA ASN A 191 10.23 -7.38 -0.42
C ASN A 191 9.14 -8.45 -0.18
N PRO A 192 7.85 -8.10 -0.30
CA PRO A 192 6.75 -9.05 -0.18
C PRO A 192 6.50 -9.87 -1.46
N ILE A 193 7.13 -9.53 -2.60
CA ILE A 193 6.93 -10.24 -3.86
C ILE A 193 7.58 -11.62 -3.76
N LYS A 194 6.76 -12.65 -3.99
CA LYS A 194 7.20 -14.03 -4.14
C LYS A 194 7.19 -14.38 -5.62
N ALA A 195 8.36 -14.47 -6.22
CA ALA A 195 8.52 -14.87 -7.61
C ALA A 195 9.66 -15.90 -7.75
N ASP A 196 9.56 -16.74 -8.78
CA ASP A 196 10.62 -17.67 -9.13
C ASP A 196 11.78 -17.00 -9.89
N ALA A 197 12.77 -17.80 -10.31
CA ALA A 197 13.92 -17.33 -11.08
C ALA A 197 13.56 -16.81 -12.48
N ARG A 198 12.35 -17.11 -12.99
CA ARG A 198 11.84 -16.63 -14.29
C ARG A 198 10.94 -15.39 -14.15
N GLY A 199 10.72 -14.91 -12.92
CA GLY A 199 9.84 -13.77 -12.65
C GLY A 199 8.36 -14.14 -12.59
N VAL A 200 8.01 -15.42 -12.52
CA VAL A 200 6.62 -15.86 -12.36
C VAL A 200 6.20 -15.65 -10.92
N THR A 201 5.11 -14.91 -10.72
CA THR A 201 4.47 -14.67 -9.42
C THR A 201 3.03 -15.18 -9.43
N THR A 202 2.58 -15.69 -8.30
CA THR A 202 1.18 -16.11 -8.11
C THR A 202 0.26 -14.95 -7.70
N ASP A 203 0.83 -13.81 -7.27
CA ASP A 203 0.10 -12.60 -6.88
C ASP A 203 0.57 -11.41 -7.72
N ILE A 204 0.14 -11.41 -9.00
CA ILE A 204 0.41 -10.31 -9.95
C ILE A 204 -0.11 -8.96 -9.41
N PRO A 205 -1.31 -8.86 -8.82
CA PRO A 205 -1.80 -7.59 -8.25
C PRO A 205 -0.89 -6.99 -7.18
N LEU A 206 -0.39 -7.80 -6.25
CA LEU A 206 0.56 -7.36 -5.23
C LEU A 206 1.89 -6.89 -5.86
N ALA A 207 2.40 -7.66 -6.83
CA ALA A 207 3.65 -7.32 -7.49
C ALA A 207 3.55 -5.99 -8.25
N LEU A 208 2.50 -5.80 -9.05
CA LEU A 208 2.25 -4.56 -9.78
C LEU A 208 2.03 -3.37 -8.85
N HIS A 209 1.34 -3.58 -7.72
CA HIS A 209 1.15 -2.53 -6.72
C HIS A 209 2.49 -2.05 -6.15
N LEU A 210 3.38 -2.98 -5.76
CA LEU A 210 4.70 -2.62 -5.26
C LEU A 210 5.59 -2.02 -6.34
N ILE A 211 5.59 -2.57 -7.56
CA ILE A 211 6.37 -2.04 -8.68
C ILE A 211 5.99 -0.58 -8.94
N ASN A 212 4.68 -0.26 -8.99
CA ASN A 212 4.21 1.11 -9.17
C ASN A 212 4.68 2.05 -8.05
N ILE A 213 4.65 1.58 -6.80
CA ILE A 213 5.18 2.34 -5.66
C ILE A 213 6.68 2.57 -5.82
N LEU A 214 7.45 1.53 -6.13
CA LEU A 214 8.91 1.60 -6.27
C LEU A 214 9.33 2.54 -7.39
N VAL A 215 8.60 2.57 -8.52
CA VAL A 215 8.86 3.53 -9.60
C VAL A 215 8.61 4.96 -9.11
N ARG A 216 7.52 5.21 -8.40
CA ARG A 216 7.14 6.54 -7.90
C ARG A 216 8.07 7.11 -6.85
N ILE A 217 8.84 6.28 -6.16
CA ILE A 217 9.85 6.71 -5.18
C ILE A 217 11.28 6.56 -5.73
N ASP A 218 11.43 6.32 -7.03
CA ASP A 218 12.70 6.10 -7.72
C ASP A 218 13.59 5.00 -7.10
N ALA A 219 12.97 3.87 -6.76
CA ALA A 219 13.63 2.74 -6.10
C ALA A 219 13.53 1.42 -6.85
N LEU A 220 12.85 1.36 -8.01
CA LEU A 220 12.66 0.10 -8.73
C LEU A 220 13.98 -0.58 -9.09
N HIS A 221 14.99 0.21 -9.48
CA HIS A 221 16.33 -0.27 -9.85
C HIS A 221 17.04 -1.02 -8.70
N THR A 222 16.65 -0.76 -7.45
CA THR A 222 17.22 -1.43 -6.28
C THR A 222 16.63 -2.82 -6.03
N ALA A 223 15.51 -3.19 -6.67
CA ALA A 223 14.72 -4.37 -6.33
C ALA A 223 14.73 -5.45 -7.45
N PRO A 224 15.74 -6.34 -7.49
CA PRO A 224 15.90 -7.34 -8.56
C PRO A 224 14.67 -8.21 -8.81
N THR A 225 13.98 -8.65 -7.74
CA THR A 225 12.76 -9.46 -7.88
C THR A 225 11.64 -8.68 -8.56
N ALA A 226 11.47 -7.39 -8.24
CA ALA A 226 10.45 -6.54 -8.84
C ALA A 226 10.77 -6.28 -10.32
N MET A 227 12.05 -5.98 -10.64
CA MET A 227 12.51 -5.82 -12.02
C MET A 227 12.32 -7.09 -12.85
N ARG A 228 12.61 -8.26 -12.27
CA ARG A 228 12.41 -9.55 -12.94
C ARG A 228 10.95 -9.84 -13.25
N VAL A 229 10.05 -9.58 -12.29
CA VAL A 229 8.61 -9.73 -12.51
C VAL A 229 8.12 -8.74 -13.57
N LEU A 230 8.54 -7.47 -13.50
CA LEU A 230 8.19 -6.46 -14.52
C LEU A 230 8.67 -6.89 -15.91
N GLY A 231 9.93 -7.29 -16.05
CA GLY A 231 10.48 -7.76 -17.32
C GLY A 231 9.78 -9.02 -17.85
N ARG A 232 9.32 -9.91 -16.97
CA ARG A 232 8.50 -11.06 -17.37
C ARG A 232 7.14 -10.63 -17.91
N LEU A 233 6.44 -9.75 -17.21
CA LEU A 233 5.11 -9.26 -17.63
C LEU A 233 5.18 -8.49 -18.95
N LEU A 234 6.22 -7.67 -19.14
CA LEU A 234 6.43 -6.94 -20.41
C LEU A 234 6.72 -7.87 -21.59
N LYS A 235 7.45 -8.97 -21.38
CA LYS A 235 7.67 -10.01 -22.41
C LYS A 235 6.40 -10.78 -22.78
N GLU A 236 5.36 -10.67 -21.97
CA GLU A 236 4.05 -11.26 -22.24
C GLU A 236 3.12 -10.27 -22.94
N CYS A 237 3.54 -9.02 -23.16
CA CYS A 237 2.81 -8.10 -24.03
C CYS A 237 3.00 -8.48 -25.51
N ASP A 238 1.96 -8.25 -26.31
CA ASP A 238 2.07 -8.28 -27.77
C ASP A 238 2.69 -6.99 -28.33
N ASP A 239 2.78 -6.90 -29.66
CA ASP A 239 3.39 -5.77 -30.37
C ASP A 239 2.62 -4.44 -30.17
N THR A 240 1.38 -4.49 -29.67
CA THR A 240 0.57 -3.32 -29.31
C THR A 240 0.67 -2.96 -27.83
N GLY A 241 1.50 -3.69 -27.07
CA GLY A 241 1.68 -3.48 -25.64
C GLY A 241 0.58 -4.09 -24.76
N VAL A 242 -0.35 -4.88 -25.32
CA VAL A 242 -1.42 -5.54 -24.57
C VAL A 242 -0.88 -6.80 -23.92
N TRP A 243 -1.06 -6.93 -22.60
CA TRP A 243 -0.60 -8.11 -21.86
C TRP A 243 -1.39 -9.37 -22.26
N HIS A 244 -0.70 -10.33 -22.85
CA HIS A 244 -1.28 -11.53 -23.44
C HIS A 244 -0.50 -12.81 -23.03
N PRO A 245 -0.55 -13.20 -21.74
CA PRO A 245 0.21 -14.34 -21.25
C PRO A 245 -0.36 -15.65 -21.80
N LYS A 246 0.52 -16.64 -21.98
CA LYS A 246 0.11 -17.99 -22.40
C LYS A 246 -0.86 -18.59 -21.36
N ASN A 247 -1.96 -19.17 -21.84
CA ASN A 247 -2.96 -19.88 -21.03
C ASN A 247 -3.74 -19.02 -20.01
N LEU A 248 -4.07 -17.77 -20.34
CA LEU A 248 -4.89 -16.91 -19.47
C LEU A 248 -6.34 -17.41 -19.35
N ARG A 249 -6.66 -18.11 -18.26
CA ARG A 249 -8.02 -18.65 -18.00
C ARG A 249 -8.93 -17.71 -17.22
N SER A 250 -8.36 -16.85 -16.38
CA SER A 250 -9.11 -15.93 -15.52
C SER A 250 -8.31 -14.66 -15.25
N GLN A 251 -9.00 -13.60 -14.82
CA GLN A 251 -8.36 -12.40 -14.31
C GLN A 251 -7.41 -12.76 -13.15
N PRO A 252 -6.22 -12.14 -13.05
CA PRO A 252 -5.33 -12.32 -11.92
C PRO A 252 -6.03 -12.01 -10.58
N LYS A 253 -5.73 -12.79 -9.54
CA LYS A 253 -6.34 -12.61 -8.22
C LYS A 253 -5.28 -12.17 -7.21
N GLY A 254 -5.60 -11.14 -6.44
CA GLY A 254 -4.76 -10.71 -5.33
C GLY A 254 -4.95 -11.64 -4.13
N ALA A 255 -3.88 -12.23 -3.63
CA ALA A 255 -3.93 -13.00 -2.39
C ALA A 255 -3.76 -12.08 -1.17
N ASN A 256 -2.96 -11.02 -1.32
CA ASN A 256 -2.75 -10.01 -0.29
C ASN A 256 -3.78 -8.87 -0.38
N LYS A 257 -4.47 -8.57 0.73
CA LYS A 257 -5.46 -7.49 0.82
C LYS A 257 -4.86 -6.08 0.62
N ALA A 258 -3.55 -5.93 0.71
CA ALA A 258 -2.88 -4.65 0.47
C ALA A 258 -3.16 -4.08 -0.93
N SER A 259 -3.29 -4.92 -1.96
CA SER A 259 -3.57 -4.50 -3.33
C SER A 259 -5.07 -4.40 -3.67
N ALA A 260 -5.98 -4.65 -2.72
CA ALA A 260 -7.42 -4.69 -3.00
C ALA A 260 -8.01 -3.36 -3.48
N HIS A 261 -7.44 -2.23 -3.04
CA HIS A 261 -7.84 -0.91 -3.55
C HIS A 261 -7.33 -0.64 -4.97
N PHE A 262 -6.26 -1.34 -5.37
CA PHE A 262 -5.54 -1.14 -6.63
C PHE A 262 -6.02 -2.09 -7.74
N PHE A 263 -6.59 -3.25 -7.40
CA PHE A 263 -6.90 -4.29 -8.37
C PHE A 263 -8.15 -5.11 -7.98
N PRO A 264 -8.99 -5.56 -8.94
CA PRO A 264 -8.99 -5.19 -10.37
C PRO A 264 -9.74 -3.87 -10.57
N LEU A 265 -9.35 -2.95 -11.47
CA LEU A 265 -10.06 -1.73 -11.81
C LEU A 265 -11.42 -2.02 -12.46
N LEU A 266 -11.48 -2.99 -13.36
CA LEU A 266 -12.72 -3.36 -14.03
C LEU A 266 -13.26 -4.71 -13.52
N PRO A 267 -14.59 -4.84 -13.40
CA PRO A 267 -15.20 -6.12 -13.03
C PRO A 267 -14.95 -7.16 -14.13
N TYR A 268 -14.82 -8.42 -13.72
CA TYR A 268 -14.66 -9.53 -14.64
C TYR A 268 -15.99 -9.84 -15.35
N ASP A 269 -16.02 -9.75 -16.68
CA ASP A 269 -17.20 -9.96 -17.52
C ASP A 269 -17.12 -11.24 -18.40
N LYS A 270 -16.14 -12.11 -18.13
CA LYS A 270 -15.84 -13.33 -18.88
C LYS A 270 -15.22 -13.15 -20.27
N THR A 271 -15.01 -11.94 -20.76
CA THR A 271 -14.27 -11.69 -21.99
C THR A 271 -12.74 -11.87 -21.80
N PRO A 272 -11.98 -12.13 -22.87
CA PRO A 272 -10.51 -12.08 -22.82
C PRO A 272 -10.00 -10.72 -22.37
N ALA A 273 -10.60 -9.64 -22.86
CA ALA A 273 -10.22 -8.26 -22.54
C ALA A 273 -10.29 -7.98 -21.04
N SER A 274 -11.37 -8.38 -20.34
CA SER A 274 -11.47 -8.15 -18.88
C SER A 274 -10.46 -8.94 -18.05
N ARG A 275 -9.85 -10.00 -18.60
CA ARG A 275 -8.75 -10.72 -17.93
C ARG A 275 -7.42 -10.00 -18.05
N GLN A 276 -7.26 -9.16 -19.07
CA GLN A 276 -5.99 -8.53 -19.47
C GLN A 276 -5.90 -7.06 -19.07
N VAL A 277 -7.00 -6.32 -19.26
CA VAL A 277 -7.08 -4.85 -19.23
C VAL A 277 -6.40 -4.24 -18.00
N ASP A 278 -6.60 -4.83 -16.84
CA ASP A 278 -6.01 -4.35 -15.60
C ASP A 278 -4.48 -4.45 -15.58
N VAL A 279 -3.93 -5.60 -15.98
CA VAL A 279 -2.47 -5.76 -16.04
C VAL A 279 -1.89 -4.86 -17.12
N THR A 280 -2.51 -4.83 -18.30
CA THR A 280 -2.12 -3.93 -19.41
C THR A 280 -2.07 -2.48 -18.95
N PHE A 281 -3.13 -1.98 -18.34
CA PHE A 281 -3.19 -0.61 -17.84
C PHE A 281 -2.11 -0.32 -16.79
N ARG A 282 -1.87 -1.23 -15.84
CA ARG A 282 -0.83 -1.05 -14.82
C ARG A 282 0.59 -1.11 -15.38
N LEU A 283 0.83 -1.89 -16.43
CA LEU A 283 2.10 -1.90 -17.16
C LEU A 283 2.30 -0.58 -17.93
N ALA A 284 1.28 -0.10 -18.64
CA ALA A 284 1.32 1.19 -19.33
C ALA A 284 1.55 2.36 -18.35
N LEU A 285 0.87 2.35 -17.19
CA LEU A 285 1.11 3.33 -16.12
C LEU A 285 2.55 3.26 -15.62
N THR A 286 3.09 2.04 -15.42
CA THR A 286 4.48 1.84 -15.01
C THR A 286 5.46 2.39 -16.03
N ALA A 287 5.25 2.08 -17.31
CA ALA A 287 6.05 2.58 -18.44
C ALA A 287 6.04 4.12 -18.49
N LYS A 288 4.86 4.74 -18.39
CA LYS A 288 4.72 6.20 -18.34
C LYS A 288 5.45 6.83 -17.16
N LEU A 289 5.38 6.21 -15.98
CA LEU A 289 6.09 6.68 -14.79
C LEU A 289 7.61 6.51 -14.89
N LEU A 290 8.09 5.53 -15.68
CA LEU A 290 9.50 5.35 -16.03
C LEU A 290 9.98 6.29 -17.17
N GLY A 291 9.09 7.12 -17.71
CA GLY A 291 9.41 8.04 -18.80
C GLY A 291 9.46 7.41 -20.19
N TRP A 292 8.88 6.22 -20.37
CA TRP A 292 8.78 5.60 -21.70
C TRP A 292 7.73 6.33 -22.55
N GLN A 293 8.01 6.49 -23.83
CA GLN A 293 7.01 6.97 -24.79
C GLN A 293 6.02 5.85 -25.11
N LEU A 294 4.73 6.21 -25.11
CA LEU A 294 3.63 5.30 -25.44
C LEU A 294 2.90 5.89 -26.64
N ASP A 295 2.82 5.12 -27.72
CA ASP A 295 2.03 5.47 -28.89
C ASP A 295 0.62 4.91 -28.73
N TYR A 296 -0.38 5.75 -28.98
CA TYR A 296 -1.79 5.36 -28.93
C TYR A 296 -2.30 5.34 -30.36
N SER A 297 -2.54 4.14 -30.89
CA SER A 297 -3.17 3.91 -32.20
C SER A 297 -4.69 3.92 -32.12
#